data_AF-A0A9W9ZQW8-F1
#
_entry.id   AF-A0A9W9ZQW8-F1
#
_cell.length_a   1.000
_cell.length_b   1.000
_cell.length_c   1.000
_cell.angle_alpha   90.00
_cell.angle_beta   90.00
_cell.angle_gamma   90.00
#
_symmetry.space_group_name_H-M   'P 1'
#
loop_
_entity.id
_entity.type
_entity.pdbx_description
1 polymer ?
#
loop_
_entity_poly.entity_id
_entity_poly.type
_entity_poly.pdbx_seq_one_letter_code
_entity_poly.pdbx_strand_id
1 'polypeptide(L)'
;MKRLQLMNDGNGGDQENDEEVFGIEPTKHPFKQCLENYHECVLNSCKIWERQKECLLQFYRCQNEYTGKCRELYKTIACYNLLGRDTCRKKLVACYGSNSGKN
;
A
#
# COMPACT_ATOMS: atom_id res chain seq x y z
N MET A 1 35.86 35.96 42.36
CA MET A 1 35.00 36.36 41.21
C MET A 1 33.73 35.51 41.25
N LYS A 2 32.53 36.15 41.18
CA LYS A 2 31.15 35.62 40.96
C LYS A 2 30.63 34.50 41.91
N ARG A 3 29.62 34.70 42.78
CA ARG A 3 28.13 34.66 42.56
C ARG A 3 27.71 33.47 41.67
N LEU A 4 26.82 32.54 42.01
CA LEU A 4 25.48 32.52 42.67
C LEU A 4 25.26 31.04 43.14
N GLN A 5 24.79 30.73 44.36
CA GLN A 5 23.39 30.40 44.75
C GLN A 5 22.58 29.56 43.73
N LEU A 6 21.70 28.61 44.05
CA LEU A 6 21.21 27.90 45.24
C LEU A 6 20.17 26.89 44.70
N MET A 7 20.04 25.73 45.36
CA MET A 7 18.83 24.88 45.55
C MET A 7 18.16 24.22 44.31
N ASN A 8 18.00 22.88 44.25
CA ASN A 8 17.15 21.93 44.99
C ASN A 8 15.73 21.75 44.39
N ASP A 9 15.34 20.46 44.30
CA ASP A 9 14.00 19.85 44.17
C ASP A 9 13.21 19.93 42.84
N GLY A 10 12.73 18.77 42.39
CA GLY A 10 11.50 18.69 41.57
C GLY A 10 11.46 17.64 40.44
N ASN A 11 10.99 16.44 40.78
CA ASN A 11 9.92 15.68 40.10
C ASN A 11 9.53 16.05 38.64
N GLY A 12 9.54 15.07 37.74
CA GLY A 12 8.90 15.17 36.42
C GLY A 12 9.19 13.93 35.58
N GLY A 13 8.15 13.19 35.19
CA GLY A 13 8.26 11.98 34.37
C GLY A 13 8.50 12.30 32.89
N ASP A 14 8.69 11.23 32.11
CA ASP A 14 8.38 11.02 30.69
C ASP A 14 9.31 9.87 30.24
N GLN A 15 8.88 8.60 30.31
CA GLN A 15 8.15 7.92 29.23
C GLN A 15 8.79 8.12 27.85
N GLU A 16 9.98 7.56 27.64
CA GLU A 16 10.43 7.24 26.28
C GLU A 16 10.03 5.80 25.97
N ASN A 17 8.98 5.72 25.17
CA ASN A 17 8.40 4.52 24.59
C ASN A 17 9.46 3.75 23.79
N ASP A 18 9.75 2.52 24.20
CA ASP A 18 10.17 1.46 23.28
C ASP A 18 8.97 1.17 22.34
N GLU A 19 8.73 2.06 21.36
CA GLU A 19 7.99 1.68 20.17
C GLU A 19 8.88 0.69 19.40
N GLU A 20 8.65 -0.60 19.67
CA GLU A 20 8.89 -1.65 18.70
C GLU A 20 8.23 -1.21 17.39
N VAL A 21 9.04 -0.62 16.50
CA VAL A 21 8.69 -0.43 15.10
C VAL A 21 8.55 -1.83 14.54
N PHE A 22 7.34 -2.39 14.65
CA PHE A 22 6.90 -3.54 13.89
C PHE A 22 7.38 -3.29 12.46
N GLY A 23 8.32 -4.10 12.00
CA GLY A 23 8.79 -4.07 10.63
C GLY A 23 7.57 -4.23 9.74
N ILE A 24 7.06 -3.11 9.22
CA ILE A 24 5.97 -3.13 8.25
C ILE A 24 6.62 -3.68 6.99
N GLU A 25 6.64 -5.01 6.87
CA GLU A 25 6.97 -5.64 5.62
C GLU A 25 6.14 -4.93 4.54
N PRO A 26 6.77 -4.45 3.45
CA PRO A 26 6.06 -3.67 2.46
C PRO A 26 4.84 -4.46 2.02
N THR A 27 3.66 -3.91 2.31
CA THR A 27 2.40 -4.56 1.99
C THR A 27 2.44 -4.95 0.51
N LYS A 28 2.31 -6.26 0.25
CA LYS A 28 2.44 -6.80 -1.10
C LYS A 28 1.54 -6.00 -2.04
N HIS A 29 2.07 -5.62 -3.20
CA HIS A 29 1.29 -4.89 -4.21
C HIS A 29 -0.02 -5.66 -4.49
N PRO A 30 -1.21 -5.01 -4.52
CA PRO A 30 -2.49 -5.69 -4.62
C PRO A 30 -2.59 -6.68 -5.79
N PHE A 31 -2.01 -6.34 -6.94
CA PHE A 31 -1.89 -7.27 -8.07
C PHE A 31 -1.17 -8.59 -7.72
N LYS A 32 -0.05 -8.51 -6.99
CA LYS A 32 0.71 -9.70 -6.56
C LYS A 32 -0.12 -10.55 -5.62
N GLN A 33 -0.86 -9.93 -4.71
CA GLN A 33 -1.78 -10.65 -3.82
C GLN A 33 -2.91 -11.33 -4.59
N CYS A 34 -3.54 -10.66 -5.56
CA CYS A 34 -4.55 -11.29 -6.42
C CYS A 34 -3.96 -12.51 -7.16
N LEU A 35 -2.73 -12.41 -7.66
CA LEU A 35 -2.05 -13.48 -8.39
C LEU A 35 -1.70 -14.67 -7.49
N GLU A 36 -1.22 -14.41 -6.27
CA GLU A 36 -0.96 -15.45 -5.26
C GLU A 36 -2.23 -16.23 -4.92
N ASN A 37 -3.33 -15.51 -4.62
CA ASN A 37 -4.63 -16.11 -4.33
C ASN A 37 -5.16 -16.96 -5.51
N TYR A 38 -4.93 -16.50 -6.75
CA TYR A 38 -5.28 -17.25 -7.94
C TYR A 38 -4.51 -18.57 -8.03
N HIS A 39 -3.18 -18.53 -7.85
CA HIS A 39 -2.35 -19.75 -7.89
C HIS A 39 -2.76 -20.74 -6.81
N GLU A 40 -2.99 -20.27 -5.58
CA GLU A 40 -3.47 -21.11 -4.48
C GLU A 40 -4.81 -21.76 -4.81
N CYS A 41 -5.77 -20.98 -5.33
CA CYS A 41 -7.07 -21.48 -5.74
C CYS A 41 -6.95 -22.55 -6.84
N VAL A 42 -6.11 -22.32 -7.86
CA VAL A 42 -5.89 -23.29 -8.95
C VAL A 42 -5.23 -24.56 -8.44
N LEU A 43 -4.26 -24.48 -7.53
CA LEU A 43 -3.63 -25.66 -6.92
C LEU A 43 -4.66 -26.50 -6.14
N ASN A 44 -5.56 -25.84 -5.42
CA ASN A 44 -6.62 -26.48 -4.63
C ASN A 44 -7.84 -26.94 -5.44
N SER A 45 -7.92 -26.57 -6.72
CA SER A 45 -9.07 -26.89 -7.60
C SER A 45 -9.18 -28.37 -8.01
N CYS A 46 -8.25 -29.23 -7.60
CA CYS A 46 -8.12 -30.63 -8.03
C CYS A 46 -8.10 -30.81 -9.57
N LYS A 47 -7.73 -29.77 -10.32
CA LYS A 47 -7.77 -29.73 -11.80
C LYS A 47 -9.18 -29.89 -12.41
N ILE A 48 -10.22 -29.59 -11.64
CA ILE A 48 -11.60 -29.52 -12.15
C ILE A 48 -11.75 -28.17 -12.86
N TRP A 49 -12.08 -28.21 -14.15
CA TRP A 49 -12.15 -27.02 -15.00
C TRP A 49 -13.13 -25.96 -14.47
N GLU A 50 -14.29 -26.37 -13.98
CA GLU A 50 -15.31 -25.48 -13.42
C GLU A 50 -14.76 -24.69 -12.22
N ARG A 51 -14.01 -25.35 -11.34
CA ARG A 51 -13.37 -24.71 -10.18
C ARG A 51 -12.23 -23.77 -10.60
N GLN A 52 -11.44 -24.17 -11.60
CA GLN A 52 -10.40 -23.29 -12.17
C GLN A 52 -11.00 -22.03 -12.80
N LYS A 53 -12.16 -22.15 -13.46
CA LYS A 53 -12.91 -21.01 -14.00
C LYS A 53 -13.36 -20.07 -12.90
N GLU A 54 -13.83 -20.59 -11.76
CA GLU A 54 -14.17 -19.77 -10.60
C GLU A 54 -12.95 -19.04 -10.03
N CYS A 55 -11.79 -19.71 -9.92
CA CYS A 55 -10.53 -19.06 -9.52
C CYS A 55 -10.17 -17.89 -10.44
N LEU A 56 -10.31 -18.09 -11.76
CA LEU A 56 -10.05 -17.05 -12.75
C LEU A 56 -11.03 -15.86 -12.62
N LEU A 57 -12.31 -16.13 -12.36
CA LEU A 57 -13.29 -15.07 -12.12
C LEU A 57 -12.97 -14.26 -10.87
N GLN A 58 -12.55 -14.92 -9.79
CA GLN A 58 -12.13 -14.24 -8.56
C GLN A 58 -10.87 -13.40 -8.76
N PHE A 59 -9.91 -13.91 -9.54
CA PHE A 59 -8.73 -13.15 -9.94
C PHE A 59 -9.10 -11.85 -10.66
N TYR A 60 -9.97 -11.91 -11.67
CA TYR A 60 -10.41 -10.71 -12.39
C TYR A 60 -11.20 -9.74 -11.51
N ARG A 61 -12.03 -10.24 -10.58
CA ARG A 61 -12.72 -9.38 -9.60
C ARG A 61 -11.73 -8.64 -8.71
N CYS A 62 -10.74 -9.35 -8.17
CA CYS A 62 -9.66 -8.76 -7.37
C CYS A 62 -8.90 -7.69 -8.16
N GLN A 63 -8.59 -7.98 -9.43
CA GLN A 63 -7.92 -7.01 -10.30
C GLN A 63 -8.76 -5.75 -10.56
N ASN A 64 -10.04 -5.93 -10.86
CA ASN A 64 -10.96 -4.83 -11.15
C ASN A 64 -11.17 -3.93 -9.93
N GLU A 65 -11.22 -4.50 -8.73
CA GLU A 65 -11.39 -3.73 -7.50
C GLU A 65 -10.19 -2.78 -7.27
N TYR A 66 -8.96 -3.29 -7.34
CA TYR A 66 -7.79 -2.43 -7.11
C TYR A 66 -7.60 -1.43 -8.26
N THR A 67 -7.82 -1.84 -9.52
CA THR A 67 -7.69 -0.93 -10.66
C THR A 67 -8.76 0.15 -10.65
N GLY A 68 -9.96 -0.16 -10.13
CA GLY A 68 -11.03 0.80 -9.85
C GLY A 68 -10.57 1.88 -8.87
N LYS A 69 -10.05 1.49 -7.70
CA LYS A 69 -9.49 2.40 -6.70
C LYS A 69 -8.40 3.32 -7.28
N CYS A 70 -7.48 2.78 -8.07
CA CYS A 70 -6.45 3.59 -8.73
C CYS A 70 -7.04 4.63 -9.71
N ARG A 71 -8.11 4.28 -10.44
CA ARG A 71 -8.80 5.22 -11.34
C ARG A 71 -9.52 6.32 -10.56
N GLU A 72 -10.15 6.00 -9.45
CA GLU A 72 -10.81 6.98 -8.58
C GLU A 72 -9.81 7.98 -7.99
N LEU A 73 -8.59 7.55 -7.69
CA LEU A 73 -7.55 8.45 -7.18
C LEU A 73 -6.95 9.34 -8.27
N TYR A 74 -6.62 8.77 -9.44
CA TYR A 74 -5.74 9.44 -10.40
C TYR A 74 -6.37 9.76 -11.76
N LYS A 75 -7.57 9.23 -12.06
CA LYS A 75 -8.31 9.50 -13.29
C LYS A 75 -9.50 10.43 -13.03
N THR A 76 -9.29 11.44 -12.19
CA THR A 76 -10.32 12.44 -11.82
C THR A 76 -9.93 13.84 -12.26
N ILE A 77 -10.94 14.67 -12.49
CA ILE A 77 -10.76 16.10 -12.79
C ILE A 77 -10.00 16.78 -11.63
N ALA A 78 -10.28 16.41 -10.38
CA ALA A 78 -9.59 16.91 -9.20
C ALA A 78 -8.08 16.66 -9.27
N CYS A 79 -7.64 15.43 -9.59
CA CYS A 79 -6.22 15.13 -9.75
C CYS A 79 -5.61 16.01 -10.86
N TYR A 80 -6.26 16.09 -12.02
CA TYR A 80 -5.73 16.84 -13.17
C TYR A 80 -5.57 18.32 -12.88
N ASN A 81 -6.48 18.93 -12.11
CA ASN A 81 -6.40 20.33 -11.72
C ASN A 81 -5.31 20.59 -10.67
N LEU A 82 -5.05 19.63 -9.78
CA LEU A 82 -4.07 19.79 -8.70
C LEU A 82 -2.63 19.50 -9.12
N LEU A 83 -2.42 18.44 -9.91
CA LEU A 83 -1.08 17.90 -10.20
C LEU A 83 -0.71 17.95 -11.70
N GLY A 84 -1.68 18.26 -12.56
CA GLY A 84 -1.54 18.12 -14.01
C GLY A 84 -1.79 16.70 -14.52
N ARG A 85 -2.23 16.61 -15.77
CA ARG A 85 -2.61 15.33 -16.42
C ARG A 85 -1.46 14.32 -16.45
N ASP A 86 -0.25 14.75 -16.76
CA ASP A 86 0.90 13.85 -16.89
C ASP A 86 1.32 13.24 -15.55
N THR A 87 1.33 14.03 -14.47
CA THR A 87 1.63 13.55 -13.12
C THR A 87 0.60 12.54 -12.64
N CYS A 88 -0.70 12.84 -12.83
CA CYS A 88 -1.78 11.92 -12.51
C CYS A 88 -1.67 10.61 -13.31
N ARG A 89 -1.32 10.69 -14.59
CA ARG A 89 -1.07 9.50 -15.42
C ARG A 89 0.11 8.67 -14.90
N LYS A 90 1.23 9.30 -14.55
CA LYS A 90 2.39 8.60 -13.96
C LYS A 90 2.01 7.90 -12.66
N LYS A 91 1.27 8.57 -11.78
CA LYS A 91 0.76 8.00 -10.53
C LYS A 91 -0.24 6.86 -10.76
N LEU A 92 -1.12 6.98 -11.75
CA LEU A 92 -2.05 5.91 -12.14
C LEU A 92 -1.30 4.65 -12.59
N VAL A 93 -0.29 4.81 -13.44
CA VAL A 93 0.53 3.70 -13.96
C VAL A 93 1.32 3.04 -12.82
N ALA A 94 1.91 3.84 -11.93
CA ALA A 94 2.57 3.33 -10.73
C ALA A 94 1.60 2.58 -9.81
N CYS A 95 0.37 3.08 -9.62
CA CYS A 95 -0.69 2.44 -8.83
C CYS A 95 -1.12 1.09 -9.42
N TYR A 96 -1.08 0.95 -10.74
CA TYR A 96 -1.32 -0.34 -11.38
C TYR A 96 -0.19 -1.36 -11.18
N GLY A 97 0.93 -0.97 -10.55
CA GLY A 97 2.10 -1.80 -10.38
C GLY A 97 2.96 -1.90 -11.63
N SER A 98 2.66 -1.08 -12.64
CA SER A 98 3.55 -0.91 -13.79
C SER A 98 4.67 0.00 -13.35
N ASN A 99 5.82 -0.59 -13.02
CA ASN A 99 7.06 0.16 -12.81
C ASN A 99 7.49 0.77 -14.15
N SER A 100 6.90 1.91 -14.51
CA SER A 100 7.47 2.82 -15.51
C SER A 100 8.62 3.59 -14.88
N GLY A 101 9.62 2.84 -14.42
CA GLY A 101 10.86 3.30 -13.83
C GLY A 101 12.03 2.63 -14.54
N LYS A 102 12.10 2.78 -15.87
CA LYS A 102 13.40 2.78 -16.55
C LYS A 102 13.77 4.25 -16.70
N ASN A 103 14.57 4.74 -15.75
CA ASN A 103 15.45 5.88 -15.99
C ASN A 103 16.46 5.49 -17.08
#